data_AF-A0A455UB24-F1
#
_entry.id   AF-A0A455UB24-F1
#
_cell.length_a   1.000
_cell.length_b   1.000
_cell.length_c   1.000
_cell.angle_alpha   90.00
_cell.angle_beta   90.00
_cell.angle_gamma   90.00
#
_symmetry.space_group_name_H-M   'P 1'
#
loop_
_entity.id
_entity.type
_entity.pdbx_description
1 polymer ?
#
loop_
_entity_poly.entity_id
_entity_poly.type
_entity_poly.pdbx_seq_one_letter_code
_entity_poly.pdbx_strand_id
1 'polypeptide(L)'
;MAIVSTAQLVTSDGRRIDLRNVRSPVVVFCSRGDDITPPPQALGWIRDLYEDVDDIIAHDQTIVYCQHDTTGHLGIFVSGSVSRKEHTEFTANMDYIDVLPPGLYETAITPAEEGEDPELYERDYLLEFMSRDFTELDSAVKHKPEDDRRFATVARISEINLGMYRLFIQPWLKATMTPEAARLIRRMHPIRLGYKLLSDRNPLSVPLPVMADAVRKNRHPVSQDNLFKAFENMGSDQLVASLNAMRDLRDSSTEKCSWISTASRYYKPP
;
A
#
# COMPACT_ATOMS: atom_id res chain seq x y z
N MET A 1 4.77 -8.61 18.08
CA MET A 1 4.85 -7.31 17.40
C MET A 1 6.13 -6.65 17.92
N ALA A 2 7.30 -7.01 17.38
CA ALA A 2 8.60 -6.81 18.06
C ALA A 2 9.73 -6.32 17.13
N ILE A 3 9.40 -5.81 15.94
CA ILE A 3 10.42 -5.51 14.90
C ILE A 3 11.15 -4.19 15.19
N VAL A 4 10.48 -3.22 15.82
CA VAL A 4 11.10 -1.93 16.19
C VAL A 4 11.84 -2.03 17.54
N SER A 5 11.29 -2.82 18.46
CA SER A 5 11.77 -2.95 19.85
C SER A 5 13.10 -3.70 20.00
N THR A 6 13.35 -4.75 19.21
CA THR A 6 14.48 -5.66 19.47
C THR A 6 15.84 -5.21 18.92
N ALA A 7 16.02 -3.93 18.57
CA ALA A 7 17.26 -3.43 17.94
C ALA A 7 17.71 -4.27 16.72
N GLN A 8 16.74 -4.89 16.03
CA GLN A 8 16.95 -5.72 14.84
C GLN A 8 17.02 -4.90 13.56
N LEU A 9 16.84 -3.58 13.66
CA LEU A 9 17.09 -2.64 12.57
C LEU A 9 18.59 -2.54 12.35
N VAL A 10 19.10 -3.40 11.46
CA VAL A 10 20.49 -3.41 11.03
C VAL A 10 20.54 -2.77 9.65
N THR A 11 21.33 -1.71 9.51
CA THR A 11 21.63 -1.10 8.20
C THR A 11 22.34 -2.12 7.30
N SER A 12 22.36 -1.89 5.97
CA SER A 12 23.11 -2.73 5.03
C SER A 12 24.59 -2.91 5.42
N ASP A 13 25.12 -1.95 6.17
CA ASP A 13 26.52 -1.85 6.58
C ASP A 13 26.76 -2.49 7.97
N GLY A 14 25.73 -3.11 8.58
CA GLY A 14 25.87 -3.85 9.83
C GLY A 14 25.70 -3.01 11.11
N ARG A 15 25.42 -1.71 11.01
CA ARG A 15 25.14 -0.88 12.20
C ARG A 15 23.73 -1.15 12.71
N ARG A 16 23.63 -1.51 13.99
CA ARG A 16 22.36 -1.57 14.73
C ARG A 16 21.86 -0.14 14.99
N ILE A 17 20.61 0.10 14.64
CA ILE A 17 19.90 1.33 14.96
C ILE A 17 19.27 1.15 16.32
N ASP A 18 19.73 1.95 17.28
CA ASP A 18 19.11 2.09 18.59
C ASP A 18 18.40 3.44 18.62
N LEU A 19 17.08 3.42 18.80
CA LEU A 19 16.26 4.63 18.81
C LEU A 19 16.56 5.51 20.03
N ARG A 20 17.13 4.95 21.11
CA ARG A 20 17.58 5.71 22.28
C ARG A 20 18.69 6.73 21.95
N ASN A 21 19.39 6.55 20.83
CA ASN A 21 20.42 7.48 20.38
C ASN A 21 19.86 8.67 19.57
N VAL A 22 18.56 8.69 19.27
CA VAL A 22 17.93 9.75 18.45
C VAL A 22 17.62 10.96 19.34
N ARG A 23 18.43 12.03 19.29
CA ARG A 23 18.21 13.20 20.16
C ARG A 23 17.14 14.18 19.68
N SER A 24 16.57 13.94 18.50
CA SER A 24 15.50 14.78 17.96
C SER A 24 14.16 14.33 18.50
N PRO A 25 13.20 15.25 18.72
CA PRO A 25 11.86 14.87 19.13
C PRO A 25 11.23 13.86 18.17
N VAL A 26 10.62 12.81 18.73
CA VAL A 26 9.93 11.78 17.96
C VAL A 26 8.44 12.05 17.99
N VAL A 27 7.87 12.36 16.82
CA VAL A 27 6.42 12.58 16.66
C VAL A 27 5.76 11.33 16.09
N VAL A 28 4.78 10.79 16.80
CA VAL A 28 4.04 9.57 16.41
C VAL A 28 2.58 9.89 16.12
N PHE A 29 2.14 9.59 14.90
CA PHE A 29 0.73 9.70 14.51
C PHE A 29 0.05 8.34 14.54
N CYS A 30 -1.08 8.24 15.23
CA CYS A 30 -1.89 7.03 15.24
C CYS A 30 -3.38 7.37 15.23
N SER A 31 -4.20 6.44 14.73
CA SER A 31 -5.64 6.54 14.86
C SER A 31 -6.25 5.22 15.32
N ARG A 32 -7.30 5.32 16.15
CA ARG A 32 -8.12 4.18 16.54
C ARG A 32 -8.90 3.56 15.37
N GLY A 33 -9.14 4.32 14.29
CA GLY A 33 -9.77 3.83 13.07
C GLY A 33 -8.80 3.20 12.06
N ASP A 34 -7.51 3.07 12.40
CA ASP A 34 -6.48 2.49 11.53
C ASP A 34 -6.44 0.96 11.64
N ASP A 35 -6.85 0.27 10.58
CA ASP A 35 -6.82 -1.20 10.46
C ASP A 35 -5.42 -1.77 10.09
N ILE A 36 -4.46 -0.92 9.72
CA ILE A 36 -3.11 -1.30 9.27
C ILE A 36 -2.07 -1.09 10.38
N THR A 37 -2.13 0.06 11.07
CA THR A 37 -1.23 0.43 12.17
C THR A 37 -2.01 1.02 13.35
N PRO A 38 -2.77 0.18 14.09
CA PRO A 38 -3.56 0.66 15.22
C PRO A 38 -2.65 1.18 16.36
N PRO A 39 -3.18 1.95 17.33
CA PRO A 39 -2.40 2.55 18.40
C PRO A 39 -1.49 1.57 19.18
N PRO A 40 -1.89 0.32 19.48
CA PRO A 40 -0.99 -0.64 20.10
C PRO A 40 0.27 -0.92 19.27
N GLN A 41 0.15 -0.94 17.94
CA GLN A 41 1.27 -1.17 17.02
C GLN A 41 2.13 0.08 16.82
N ALA A 42 1.52 1.27 16.84
CA ALA A 42 2.22 2.53 16.64
C ALA A 42 2.98 3.01 17.89
N LEU A 43 2.44 2.77 19.09
CA LEU A 43 2.98 3.27 20.36
C LEU A 43 3.64 2.18 21.22
N GLY A 44 3.38 0.90 20.95
CA GLY A 44 3.88 -0.20 21.79
C GLY A 44 5.41 -0.24 21.95
N TRP A 45 6.16 0.27 20.96
CA TRP A 45 7.61 0.33 21.02
C TRP A 45 8.15 1.22 22.14
N ILE A 46 7.39 2.23 22.58
CA ILE A 46 7.82 3.16 23.65
C ILE A 46 8.04 2.36 24.94
N ARG A 47 7.07 1.50 25.28
CA ARG A 47 7.12 0.61 26.45
C ARG A 47 8.16 -0.49 26.33
N ASP A 48 8.45 -0.90 25.11
CA ASP A 48 9.49 -1.90 24.88
C ASP A 48 10.90 -1.32 25.03
N LEU A 49 11.08 -0.01 24.82
CA LEU A 49 12.39 0.66 24.85
C LEU A 49 12.72 1.30 26.19
N TYR A 50 11.72 1.86 26.88
CA TYR A 50 11.87 2.62 28.11
C TYR A 50 11.07 1.96 29.23
N GLU A 51 11.62 1.96 30.45
CA GLU A 51 10.92 1.40 31.62
C GLU A 51 9.78 2.32 32.09
N ASP A 52 10.03 3.63 32.13
CA ASP A 52 9.10 4.67 32.56
C ASP A 52 9.43 6.03 31.92
N VAL A 53 8.72 7.09 32.34
CA VAL A 53 8.95 8.47 31.86
C VAL A 53 10.31 9.00 32.35
N ASP A 54 10.78 8.60 33.52
CA ASP A 54 12.09 9.02 34.03
C ASP A 54 13.22 8.47 33.16
N ASP A 55 13.08 7.26 32.62
CA ASP A 55 14.00 6.65 31.67
C ASP A 55 14.01 7.38 30.32
N ILE A 56 12.84 7.85 29.84
CA ILE A 56 12.76 8.74 28.66
C ILE A 56 13.54 10.03 28.92
N ILE A 57 13.34 10.66 30.08
CA ILE A 57 14.02 11.90 30.46
C ILE A 57 15.53 11.67 30.62
N ALA A 58 15.94 10.55 31.21
CA ALA A 58 17.34 10.18 31.38
C ALA A 58 18.08 10.00 30.05
N HIS A 59 17.35 9.61 28.99
CA HIS A 59 17.87 9.49 27.64
C HIS A 59 17.77 10.78 26.81
N ASP A 60 17.33 11.90 27.40
CA ASP A 60 17.15 13.20 26.74
C ASP A 60 16.20 13.10 25.52
N GLN A 61 15.13 12.31 25.69
CA GLN A 61 14.17 12.00 24.64
C GLN A 61 12.87 12.78 24.82
N THR A 62 12.39 13.39 23.73
CA THR A 62 11.08 14.03 23.69
C THR A 62 10.19 13.23 22.75
N ILE A 63 9.15 12.59 23.29
CA ILE A 63 8.21 11.79 22.51
C ILE A 63 6.84 12.46 22.55
N VAL A 64 6.32 12.81 21.38
CA VAL A 64 5.02 13.44 21.20
C VAL A 64 4.15 12.51 20.38
N TYR A 65 2.97 12.12 20.87
CA TYR A 65 2.04 11.31 20.10
C TYR A 65 0.68 11.99 19.91
N CYS A 66 0.10 11.80 18.73
CA CYS A 66 -1.25 12.25 18.40
C CYS A 66 -2.13 11.01 18.18
N GLN A 67 -3.25 10.92 18.90
CA GLN A 67 -4.23 9.86 18.73
C GLN A 67 -5.55 10.43 18.21
N HIS A 68 -5.94 10.02 16.99
CA HIS A 68 -7.20 10.46 16.39
C HIS A 68 -8.28 9.36 16.49
N ASP A 69 -9.52 9.71 16.82
CA ASP A 69 -10.58 8.73 17.07
C ASP A 69 -11.18 8.11 15.78
N THR A 70 -11.30 8.87 14.69
CA THR A 70 -12.16 8.52 13.53
C THR A 70 -11.45 8.35 12.18
N THR A 71 -10.16 8.65 12.06
CA THR A 71 -9.46 8.80 10.78
C THR A 71 -8.66 7.55 10.44
N GLY A 72 -9.12 6.73 9.50
CA GLY A 72 -8.39 5.51 9.09
C GLY A 72 -6.98 5.77 8.52
N HIS A 73 -6.16 4.72 8.34
CA HIS A 73 -4.75 4.78 7.91
C HIS A 73 -4.45 5.80 6.79
N LEU A 74 -5.31 5.82 5.78
CA LEU A 74 -5.16 6.67 4.59
C LEU A 74 -5.57 8.13 4.84
N GLY A 75 -6.32 8.41 5.89
CA GLY A 75 -6.74 9.76 6.26
C GLY A 75 -5.60 10.61 6.81
N ILE A 76 -4.69 10.00 7.57
CA ILE A 76 -3.50 10.64 8.14
C ILE A 76 -2.48 10.97 7.04
N PHE A 77 -2.30 10.10 6.04
CA PHE A 77 -1.24 10.28 5.02
C PHE A 77 -1.71 10.74 3.63
N VAL A 78 -2.99 10.52 3.26
CA VAL A 78 -3.45 10.64 1.87
C VAL A 78 -4.74 11.47 1.72
N SER A 79 -5.51 11.70 2.78
CA SER A 79 -6.72 12.53 2.70
C SER A 79 -6.34 14.01 2.68
N GLY A 80 -6.35 14.63 1.50
CA GLY A 80 -5.92 16.02 1.29
C GLY A 80 -6.66 17.10 2.10
N SER A 81 -7.79 16.78 2.75
CA SER A 81 -8.52 17.71 3.63
C SER A 81 -8.23 17.52 5.12
N VAL A 82 -7.80 16.34 5.56
CA VAL A 82 -7.40 16.05 6.96
C VAL A 82 -5.88 16.18 7.09
N SER A 83 -5.14 15.57 6.16
CA SER A 83 -3.67 15.63 6.10
C SER A 83 -3.13 17.05 5.87
N ARG A 84 -3.81 17.93 5.11
CA ARG A 84 -3.37 19.34 4.99
C ARG A 84 -3.51 20.12 6.29
N LYS A 85 -4.57 19.86 7.07
CA LYS A 85 -4.82 20.56 8.33
C LYS A 85 -3.79 20.15 9.37
N GLU A 86 -3.65 18.85 9.57
CA GLU A 86 -2.69 18.29 10.55
C GLU A 86 -1.25 18.62 10.18
N HIS A 87 -0.85 18.49 8.91
CA HIS A 87 0.53 18.82 8.50
C HIS A 87 0.83 20.31 8.61
N THR A 88 -0.13 21.20 8.32
CA THR A 88 0.10 22.66 8.42
C THR A 88 0.25 23.07 9.88
N GLU A 89 -0.59 22.56 10.78
CA GLU A 89 -0.50 22.86 12.21
C GLU A 89 0.75 22.27 12.85
N PHE A 90 1.16 21.05 12.49
CA PHE A 90 2.41 20.49 12.99
C PHE A 90 3.64 21.20 12.41
N THR A 91 3.60 21.64 11.14
CA THR A 91 4.70 22.45 10.57
C THR A 91 4.79 23.81 11.27
N ALA A 92 3.66 24.43 11.58
CA ALA A 92 3.58 25.70 12.29
C ALA A 92 3.95 25.62 13.78
N ASN A 93 3.92 24.41 14.36
CA ASN A 93 4.28 24.14 15.76
C ASN A 93 5.56 23.29 15.89
N MET A 94 6.30 23.07 14.80
CA MET A 94 7.54 22.28 14.84
C MET A 94 8.59 22.95 15.73
N ASP A 95 8.66 24.29 15.69
CA ASP A 95 9.52 25.08 16.56
C ASP A 95 9.17 24.91 18.05
N TYR A 96 7.89 24.68 18.37
CA TYR A 96 7.45 24.39 19.75
C TYR A 96 7.83 22.97 20.17
N ILE A 97 7.67 22.00 19.28
CA ILE A 97 8.04 20.60 19.54
C ILE A 97 9.55 20.48 19.76
N ASP A 98 10.36 21.24 19.02
CA ASP A 98 11.83 21.26 19.15
C ASP A 98 12.33 21.84 20.48
N VAL A 99 11.53 22.63 21.19
CA VAL A 99 11.90 23.22 22.49
C VAL A 99 11.22 22.55 23.69
N LEU A 100 10.39 21.53 23.47
CA LEU A 100 9.77 20.78 24.56
C LEU A 100 10.85 20.06 25.38
N PRO A 101 10.77 20.10 26.72
CA PRO A 101 11.70 19.35 27.55
C PRO A 101 11.51 17.83 27.32
N PRO A 102 12.54 17.03 27.62
CA PRO A 102 12.44 15.57 27.54
C PRO A 102 11.25 15.04 28.33
N GLY A 103 10.55 14.06 27.78
CA GLY A 103 9.33 13.50 28.36
C GLY A 103 8.38 12.89 27.33
N LEU A 104 7.24 12.42 27.83
CA LEU A 104 6.16 11.84 27.04
C LEU A 104 4.96 12.80 27.01
N TYR A 105 4.52 13.17 25.81
CA TYR A 105 3.42 14.11 25.60
C TYR A 105 2.38 13.56 24.64
N GLU A 106 1.11 13.79 24.95
CA GLU A 106 -0.02 13.62 24.04
C GLU A 106 -0.41 14.96 23.46
N THR A 107 -0.60 15.01 22.14
CA THR A 107 -1.15 16.17 21.45
C THR A 107 -2.60 15.94 21.07
N ALA A 108 -3.45 16.91 21.42
CA ALA A 108 -4.80 17.04 20.91
C ALA A 108 -4.91 18.29 20.02
N ILE A 109 -5.60 18.16 18.89
CA ILE A 109 -5.92 19.29 18.01
C ILE A 109 -7.37 19.65 18.24
N THR A 110 -7.62 20.84 18.79
CA THR A 110 -8.96 21.40 18.99
C THR A 110 -9.18 22.57 18.02
N PRO A 111 -10.40 22.75 17.47
CA PRO A 111 -10.71 23.96 16.72
C PRO A 111 -10.68 25.17 17.67
N ALA A 112 -10.08 26.27 17.24
CA ALA A 112 -10.14 27.51 18.01
C ALA A 112 -11.60 27.99 18.08
N GLU A 113 -12.11 28.31 19.27
CA GLU A 113 -13.46 28.88 19.40
C GLU A 113 -13.49 30.32 18.85
N GLU A 114 -14.49 30.65 18.02
CA GLU A 114 -14.78 32.03 17.61
C GLU A 114 -15.28 32.83 18.83
N GLY A 115 -14.40 33.28 19.73
CA GLY A 115 -14.87 33.92 20.97
C GLY A 115 -13.88 34.71 21.81
N GLU A 116 -12.59 34.41 21.81
CA GLU A 116 -11.60 35.18 22.59
C GLU A 116 -10.53 35.74 21.65
N ASP A 117 -10.41 37.07 21.65
CA ASP A 117 -9.38 37.91 21.03
C ASP A 117 -8.88 37.57 19.60
N PRO A 118 -9.53 38.09 18.52
CA PRO A 118 -9.14 37.81 17.13
C PRO A 118 -7.77 38.39 16.71
N GLU A 119 -7.09 39.17 17.55
CA GLU A 119 -5.70 39.61 17.31
C GLU A 119 -4.65 38.63 17.87
N LEU A 120 -5.03 37.67 18.72
CA LEU A 120 -4.14 36.65 19.30
C LEU A 120 -4.17 35.30 18.56
N TYR A 121 -5.24 35.01 17.82
CA TYR A 121 -5.42 33.74 17.12
C TYR A 121 -5.41 33.95 15.60
N GLU A 122 -4.21 34.05 15.02
CA GLU A 122 -4.01 33.96 13.57
C GLU A 122 -4.21 32.51 13.05
N ARG A 123 -4.83 31.62 13.83
CA ARG A 123 -4.83 30.16 13.63
C ARG A 123 -6.22 29.56 13.82
N ASP A 124 -6.64 28.74 12.86
CA ASP A 124 -7.93 28.04 12.85
C ASP A 124 -8.00 26.89 13.89
N TYR A 125 -6.86 26.48 14.46
CA TYR A 125 -6.73 25.32 15.34
C TYR A 125 -5.72 25.57 16.49
N LEU A 126 -6.00 24.98 17.65
CA LEU A 126 -5.15 24.98 18.84
C LEU A 126 -4.53 23.59 19.02
N LEU A 127 -3.23 23.58 19.31
CA LEU A 127 -2.47 22.35 19.55
C LEU A 127 -2.05 22.32 21.02
N GLU A 128 -2.67 21.43 21.79
CA GLU A 128 -2.44 21.29 23.22
C GLU A 128 -1.51 20.11 23.48
N PHE A 129 -0.45 20.34 24.25
CA PHE A 129 0.48 19.29 24.70
C PHE A 129 0.19 18.93 26.15
N MET A 130 -0.21 17.69 26.40
CA MET A 130 -0.46 17.16 27.74
C MET A 130 0.65 16.17 28.10
N SER A 131 1.35 16.41 29.22
CA SER A 131 2.29 15.41 29.75
C SER A 131 1.53 14.15 30.15
N ARG A 132 2.04 12.99 29.76
CA ARG A 132 1.44 11.69 30.04
C ARG A 132 2.39 10.75 30.76
N ASP A 133 1.80 9.82 31.51
CA ASP A 133 2.52 8.71 32.13
C ASP A 133 2.28 7.39 31.38
N PHE A 134 3.11 6.38 31.64
CA PHE A 134 2.99 5.04 31.06
C PHE A 134 1.69 4.36 31.47
N THR A 135 1.16 4.67 32.65
CA THR A 135 -0.16 4.17 33.08
C THR A 135 -1.27 4.65 32.15
N GLU A 136 -1.21 5.91 31.72
CA GLU A 136 -2.18 6.50 30.79
C GLU A 136 -1.93 5.98 29.36
N LEU A 137 -0.66 5.87 28.95
CA LEU A 137 -0.27 5.27 27.68
C LEU A 137 -0.82 3.84 27.55
N ASP A 138 -0.68 3.03 28.59
CA ASP A 138 -1.20 1.66 28.64
C ASP A 138 -2.72 1.61 28.51
N SER A 139 -3.42 2.56 29.13
CA SER A 139 -4.88 2.66 29.02
C SER A 139 -5.34 2.98 27.59
N ALA A 140 -4.54 3.75 26.84
CA ALA A 140 -4.80 4.13 25.45
C ALA A 140 -4.39 3.01 24.47
N VAL A 141 -3.26 2.36 24.71
CA VAL A 141 -2.68 1.29 23.88
C VAL A 141 -3.40 -0.04 24.10
N LYS A 142 -3.88 -0.32 25.31
CA LYS A 142 -4.57 -1.59 25.69
C LYS A 142 -3.80 -2.82 25.22
N HIS A 143 -2.50 -2.82 25.51
CA HIS A 143 -1.60 -3.89 25.11
C HIS A 143 -2.06 -5.26 25.65
N LYS A 144 -2.05 -6.29 24.79
CA LYS A 144 -2.39 -7.67 25.15
C LYS A 144 -1.19 -8.59 24.90
N PRO A 145 -0.54 -9.10 25.96
CA PRO A 145 0.62 -10.00 25.82
C PRO A 145 0.32 -11.28 25.01
N GLU A 146 -0.93 -11.73 24.97
CA GLU A 146 -1.33 -12.88 24.16
C GLU A 146 -1.18 -12.64 22.66
N ASP A 147 -1.42 -11.41 22.20
CA ASP A 147 -1.31 -11.06 20.78
C ASP A 147 0.13 -11.12 20.32
N ASP A 148 1.09 -10.77 21.19
CA ASP A 148 2.51 -10.94 20.88
C ASP A 148 2.92 -12.38 20.68
N ARG A 149 2.38 -13.31 21.47
CA ARG A 149 2.64 -14.74 21.27
C ARG A 149 2.09 -15.22 19.91
N ARG A 150 0.91 -14.72 19.52
CA ARG A 150 0.32 -15.02 18.20
C ARG A 150 1.18 -14.46 17.08
N PHE A 151 1.61 -13.20 17.18
CA PHE A 151 2.51 -12.58 16.20
C PHE A 151 3.86 -13.29 16.11
N ALA A 152 4.46 -13.69 17.24
CA ALA A 152 5.71 -14.45 17.25
C ALA A 152 5.55 -15.82 16.55
N THR A 153 4.40 -16.47 16.75
CA THR A 153 4.09 -17.73 16.06
C THR A 153 3.96 -17.53 14.55
N VAL A 154 3.23 -16.51 14.11
CA VAL A 154 3.08 -16.17 12.68
C VAL A 154 4.42 -15.78 12.07
N ALA A 155 5.24 -15.00 12.78
CA ALA A 155 6.59 -14.64 12.35
C ALA A 155 7.45 -15.90 12.15
N ARG A 156 7.39 -16.85 13.10
CA ARG A 156 8.13 -18.12 12.97
C ARG A 156 7.67 -18.95 11.78
N ILE A 157 6.36 -19.03 11.53
CA ILE A 157 5.82 -19.70 10.34
C ILE A 157 6.30 -19.00 9.06
N SER A 158 6.30 -17.67 9.05
CA SER A 158 6.80 -16.87 7.92
C SER A 158 8.28 -17.13 7.63
N GLU A 159 9.11 -17.19 8.67
CA GLU A 159 10.54 -17.55 8.54
C GLU A 159 10.74 -18.96 7.98
N ILE A 160 9.94 -19.94 8.45
CA ILE A 160 9.98 -21.31 7.93
C ILE A 160 9.58 -21.33 6.46
N ASN A 161 8.49 -20.63 6.09
CA ASN A 161 8.03 -20.51 4.71
C ASN A 161 9.08 -19.83 3.82
N LEU A 162 9.73 -18.77 4.32
CA LEU A 162 10.83 -18.11 3.64
C LEU A 162 12.02 -19.05 3.45
N GLY A 163 12.35 -19.85 4.47
CA GLY A 163 13.37 -20.89 4.39
C GLY A 163 13.06 -21.93 3.30
N MET A 164 11.82 -22.43 3.27
CA MET A 164 11.36 -23.36 2.22
C MET A 164 11.43 -22.73 0.84
N TYR A 165 10.96 -21.48 0.67
CA TYR A 165 11.07 -20.76 -0.59
C TYR A 165 12.52 -20.63 -1.05
N ARG A 166 13.44 -20.25 -0.15
CA ARG A 166 14.87 -20.11 -0.46
C ARG A 166 15.54 -21.42 -0.84
N LEU A 167 15.13 -22.54 -0.24
CA LEU A 167 15.70 -23.85 -0.52
C LEU A 167 15.12 -24.48 -1.79
N PHE A 168 13.80 -24.44 -1.97
CA PHE A 168 13.12 -25.23 -3.00
C PHE A 168 12.74 -24.43 -4.24
N ILE A 169 12.46 -23.14 -4.15
CA ILE A 169 11.93 -22.34 -5.27
C ILE A 169 12.98 -21.36 -5.80
N GLN A 170 13.68 -20.67 -4.90
CA GLN A 170 14.63 -19.62 -5.27
C GLN A 170 15.74 -20.08 -6.24
N PRO A 171 16.34 -21.30 -6.12
CA PRO A 171 17.36 -21.74 -7.06
C PRO A 171 16.81 -21.91 -8.47
N TRP A 172 15.62 -22.49 -8.61
CA TRP A 172 14.94 -22.67 -9.90
C TRP A 172 14.54 -21.33 -10.51
N LEU A 173 14.03 -20.41 -9.69
CA LEU A 173 13.67 -19.08 -10.16
C LEU A 173 14.90 -18.32 -10.64
N LYS A 174 16.02 -18.36 -9.90
CA LYS A 174 17.29 -17.75 -10.33
C LYS A 174 17.86 -18.39 -11.60
N ALA A 175 17.71 -19.70 -11.76
CA ALA A 175 18.17 -20.42 -12.96
C ALA A 175 17.33 -20.11 -14.21
N THR A 176 16.02 -19.90 -14.04
CA THR A 176 15.07 -19.66 -15.15
C THR A 176 14.91 -18.18 -15.50
N MET A 177 15.05 -17.27 -14.53
CA MET A 177 14.92 -15.82 -14.74
C MET A 177 16.24 -15.18 -15.15
N THR A 178 16.77 -15.60 -16.30
CA THR A 178 17.94 -14.95 -16.92
C THR A 178 17.55 -13.61 -17.58
N PRO A 179 18.52 -12.71 -17.89
CA PRO A 179 18.25 -11.48 -18.63
C PRO A 179 17.54 -11.73 -19.97
N GLU A 180 17.81 -12.85 -20.63
CA GLU A 180 17.15 -13.28 -21.87
C GLU A 180 15.68 -13.64 -21.62
N ALA A 181 15.40 -14.40 -20.57
CA ALA A 181 14.05 -14.77 -20.17
C ALA A 181 13.24 -13.52 -19.79
N ALA A 182 13.82 -12.60 -19.02
CA ALA A 182 13.20 -11.31 -18.70
C ALA A 182 12.89 -10.48 -19.96
N ARG A 183 13.83 -10.44 -20.93
CA ARG A 183 13.61 -9.78 -22.23
C ARG A 183 12.51 -10.46 -23.04
N LEU A 184 12.39 -11.79 -22.98
CA LEU A 184 11.33 -12.52 -23.65
C LEU A 184 9.97 -12.23 -23.01
N ILE A 185 9.86 -12.33 -21.68
CA ILE A 185 8.63 -12.02 -20.92
C ILE A 185 8.17 -10.59 -21.22
N ARG A 186 9.09 -9.62 -21.21
CA ARG A 186 8.78 -8.22 -21.54
C ARG A 186 8.34 -8.02 -22.99
N ARG A 187 8.81 -8.86 -23.92
CA ARG A 187 8.38 -8.84 -25.33
C ARG A 187 7.03 -9.53 -25.53
N MET A 188 6.76 -10.59 -24.77
CA MET A 188 5.52 -11.37 -24.79
C MET A 188 4.40 -10.74 -23.96
N HIS A 189 4.67 -9.60 -23.30
CA HIS A 189 3.66 -8.88 -22.53
C HIS A 189 2.42 -8.59 -23.41
N PRO A 190 1.20 -8.97 -22.99
CA PRO A 190 0.00 -8.95 -23.84
C PRO A 190 -0.26 -7.58 -24.49
N ILE A 191 -0.07 -6.50 -23.72
CA ILE A 191 -0.23 -5.12 -24.19
C ILE A 191 0.71 -4.79 -25.36
N ARG A 192 1.92 -5.35 -25.40
CA ARG A 192 2.92 -5.08 -26.46
C ARG A 192 2.81 -6.06 -27.62
N LEU A 193 2.35 -7.28 -27.33
CA LEU A 193 2.24 -8.36 -28.31
C LEU A 193 1.18 -8.03 -29.37
N GLY A 194 0.05 -7.42 -28.98
CA GLY A 194 -1.00 -6.99 -29.91
C GLY A 194 -0.48 -6.04 -31.00
N TYR A 195 0.28 -5.01 -30.61
CA TYR A 195 0.87 -4.08 -31.57
C TYR A 195 1.98 -4.70 -32.42
N LYS A 196 2.71 -5.70 -31.90
CA LYS A 196 3.81 -6.35 -32.64
C LYS A 196 3.35 -7.40 -33.63
N LEU A 197 2.29 -8.15 -33.31
CA LEU A 197 1.74 -9.19 -34.19
C LEU A 197 1.14 -8.58 -35.47
N LEU A 198 0.55 -7.39 -35.36
CA LEU A 198 -0.03 -6.64 -36.48
C LEU A 198 0.90 -5.56 -37.05
N SER A 199 2.20 -5.58 -36.71
CA SER A 199 3.19 -4.63 -37.22
C SER A 199 3.92 -5.18 -38.45
N ASP A 200 4.40 -4.29 -39.32
CA ASP A 200 5.27 -4.60 -40.48
C ASP A 200 6.55 -5.36 -40.12
N ARG A 201 6.88 -5.44 -38.83
CA ARG A 201 7.99 -6.24 -38.30
C ARG A 201 7.67 -7.74 -38.16
N ASN A 202 6.42 -8.17 -38.38
CA ASN A 202 6.04 -9.57 -38.41
C ASN A 202 6.26 -10.13 -39.84
N PRO A 203 7.14 -11.12 -40.06
CA PRO A 203 7.35 -11.71 -41.39
C PRO A 203 6.06 -12.22 -42.05
N LEU A 204 5.06 -12.61 -41.24
CA LEU A 204 3.75 -13.07 -41.73
C LEU A 204 2.84 -11.93 -42.22
N SER A 205 3.09 -10.68 -41.83
CA SER A 205 2.33 -9.52 -42.30
C SER A 205 2.89 -8.91 -43.59
N VAL A 206 4.16 -9.19 -43.93
CA VAL A 206 4.84 -8.73 -45.15
C VAL A 206 4.09 -9.04 -46.45
N PRO A 207 3.48 -10.23 -46.67
CA PRO A 207 2.75 -10.50 -47.91
C PRO A 207 1.33 -9.89 -47.95
N LEU A 208 0.80 -9.41 -46.81
CA LEU A 208 -0.58 -8.93 -46.73
C LEU A 208 -0.88 -7.74 -47.66
N PRO A 209 -0.03 -6.70 -47.79
CA PRO A 209 -0.30 -5.58 -48.68
C PRO A 209 -0.40 -6.01 -50.15
N VAL A 210 0.48 -6.92 -50.59
CA VAL A 210 0.49 -7.44 -51.97
C VAL A 210 -0.77 -8.26 -52.25
N MET A 211 -1.16 -9.11 -51.31
CA MET A 211 -2.40 -9.88 -51.42
C MET A 211 -3.64 -8.97 -51.39
N ALA A 212 -3.65 -7.95 -50.52
CA ALA A 212 -4.74 -6.99 -50.43
C ALA A 212 -4.91 -6.19 -51.73
N ASP A 213 -3.83 -5.77 -52.38
CA ASP A 213 -3.89 -5.08 -53.66
C ASP A 213 -4.36 -6.00 -54.79
N ALA A 214 -3.93 -7.27 -54.80
CA ALA A 214 -4.43 -8.27 -55.74
C ALA A 214 -5.93 -8.54 -55.57
N VAL A 215 -6.41 -8.64 -54.34
CA VAL A 215 -7.84 -8.79 -54.03
C VAL A 215 -8.64 -7.54 -54.41
N ARG A 216 -8.11 -6.33 -54.14
CA ARG A 216 -8.78 -5.08 -54.48
C ARG A 216 -8.96 -4.92 -55.99
N LYS A 217 -7.97 -5.31 -56.79
CA LYS A 217 -8.04 -5.27 -58.27
C LYS A 217 -9.03 -6.28 -58.85
N ASN A 218 -9.22 -7.43 -58.20
CA ASN A 218 -10.08 -8.51 -58.68
C ASN A 218 -11.42 -8.59 -57.94
N ARG A 219 -11.79 -7.55 -57.18
CA ARG A 219 -13.03 -7.52 -56.39
C ARG A 219 -14.23 -7.31 -57.31
N HIS A 220 -15.02 -8.37 -57.52
CA HIS A 220 -16.31 -8.27 -58.20
C HIS A 220 -17.44 -8.21 -57.16
N PRO A 221 -18.36 -7.22 -57.23
CA PRO A 221 -19.52 -7.17 -56.35
C PRO A 221 -20.47 -8.33 -56.67
N VAL A 222 -20.85 -9.09 -55.64
CA VAL A 222 -21.72 -10.27 -55.75
C VAL A 222 -23.10 -9.95 -55.17
N SER A 223 -24.15 -10.41 -55.86
CA SER A 223 -25.56 -10.30 -55.46
C SER A 223 -25.78 -10.75 -54.00
N GLN A 224 -26.75 -10.13 -53.33
CA GLN A 224 -27.12 -10.51 -51.95
C GLN A 224 -27.77 -11.90 -51.86
N ASP A 225 -28.29 -12.44 -52.97
CA ASP A 225 -28.91 -13.76 -53.03
C ASP A 225 -27.91 -14.92 -53.22
N ASN A 226 -26.59 -14.65 -53.15
CA ASN A 226 -25.59 -15.70 -53.32
C ASN A 226 -25.42 -16.53 -52.03
N LEU A 227 -25.66 -17.84 -52.14
CA LEU A 227 -25.45 -18.82 -51.06
C LEU A 227 -24.05 -18.76 -50.44
N PHE A 228 -23.00 -18.50 -51.22
CA PHE A 228 -21.63 -18.36 -50.70
C PHE A 228 -21.46 -17.13 -49.80
N LYS A 229 -22.19 -16.06 -50.07
CA LYS A 229 -22.20 -14.84 -49.24
C LYS A 229 -22.96 -15.06 -47.93
N ALA A 230 -24.01 -15.88 -47.97
CA ALA A 230 -24.71 -16.31 -46.75
C ALA A 230 -23.79 -17.16 -45.84
N PHE A 231 -23.02 -18.09 -46.42
CA PHE A 231 -22.01 -18.85 -45.67
C PHE A 231 -20.88 -17.98 -45.11
N GLU A 232 -20.42 -16.98 -45.87
CA GLU A 232 -19.43 -15.99 -45.42
C GLU A 232 -19.95 -15.22 -44.19
N ASN A 233 -21.17 -14.69 -44.26
CA ASN A 233 -21.79 -13.96 -43.16
C ASN A 233 -21.92 -14.86 -41.91
N MET A 234 -22.38 -16.09 -42.08
CA MET A 234 -22.52 -17.05 -40.97
C MET A 234 -21.17 -17.37 -40.32
N GLY A 235 -20.10 -17.52 -41.11
CA GLY A 235 -18.75 -17.70 -40.61
C GLY A 235 -18.21 -16.44 -39.89
N SER A 236 -18.49 -15.26 -40.43
CA SER A 236 -18.14 -13.98 -39.81
C SER A 236 -18.85 -13.79 -38.46
N ASP A 237 -20.15 -14.06 -38.41
CA ASP A 237 -20.95 -13.96 -37.18
C ASP A 237 -20.45 -14.95 -36.11
N GLN A 238 -20.07 -16.17 -36.52
CA GLN A 238 -19.48 -17.16 -35.63
C GLN A 238 -18.12 -16.70 -35.07
N LEU A 239 -17.27 -16.09 -35.90
CA LEU A 239 -16.00 -15.51 -35.44
C LEU A 239 -16.23 -14.37 -34.45
N VAL A 240 -17.15 -13.45 -34.76
CA VAL A 240 -17.53 -12.36 -33.85
C VAL A 240 -18.05 -12.89 -32.52
N ALA A 241 -18.93 -13.89 -32.55
CA ALA A 241 -19.46 -14.54 -31.36
C ALA A 241 -18.34 -15.20 -30.53
N SER A 242 -17.39 -15.87 -31.17
CA SER A 242 -16.25 -16.51 -30.47
C SER A 242 -15.32 -15.50 -29.79
N LEU A 243 -15.04 -14.37 -30.45
CA LEU A 243 -14.20 -13.30 -29.90
C LEU A 243 -14.90 -12.58 -28.74
N ASN A 244 -16.22 -12.38 -28.83
CA ASN A 244 -17.01 -11.83 -27.74
C ASN A 244 -17.04 -12.79 -26.55
N ALA A 245 -17.27 -14.09 -26.76
CA ALA A 245 -17.23 -15.09 -25.69
C ALA A 245 -15.87 -15.12 -24.97
N MET A 246 -14.76 -14.99 -25.70
CA MET A 246 -13.43 -14.90 -25.09
C MET A 246 -13.26 -13.63 -24.24
N ARG A 247 -13.78 -12.48 -24.71
CA ARG A 247 -13.79 -11.23 -23.95
C ARG A 247 -14.57 -11.40 -22.66
N ASP A 248 -15.80 -11.91 -22.75
CA ASP A 248 -16.70 -12.06 -21.61
C ASP A 248 -16.14 -13.04 -20.57
N LEU A 249 -15.50 -14.13 -21.00
CA LEU A 249 -14.79 -15.06 -20.11
C LEU A 249 -13.62 -14.40 -19.36
N ARG A 250 -12.82 -13.60 -20.07
CA ARG A 250 -11.69 -12.87 -19.47
C ARG A 250 -12.17 -11.84 -18.46
N ASP A 251 -13.18 -11.07 -18.84
CA ASP A 251 -13.71 -9.98 -18.02
C ASP A 251 -14.42 -10.57 -16.78
N SER A 252 -15.22 -11.63 -16.94
CA SER A 252 -15.82 -12.37 -15.82
C SER A 252 -14.80 -13.00 -14.88
N SER A 253 -13.69 -13.52 -15.40
CA SER A 253 -12.61 -14.08 -14.55
C SER A 253 -11.92 -13.00 -13.72
N THR A 254 -11.75 -11.81 -14.31
CA THR A 254 -11.16 -10.64 -13.64
C THR A 254 -12.11 -10.10 -12.57
N GLU A 255 -13.40 -9.99 -12.89
CA GLU A 255 -14.43 -9.61 -11.94
C GLU A 255 -14.53 -10.60 -10.79
N LYS A 256 -14.54 -11.92 -11.05
CA LYS A 256 -14.57 -12.95 -10.00
C LYS A 256 -13.35 -12.88 -9.09
N CYS A 257 -12.15 -12.65 -9.63
CA CYS A 257 -10.96 -12.45 -8.81
C CYS A 257 -11.07 -11.19 -7.94
N SER A 258 -11.61 -10.10 -8.51
CA SER A 258 -11.88 -8.86 -7.78
C SER A 258 -12.93 -9.06 -6.68
N TRP A 259 -14.04 -9.75 -6.97
CA TRP A 259 -15.08 -10.09 -6.00
C TRP A 259 -14.58 -11.01 -4.91
N ILE A 260 -13.74 -12.00 -5.20
CA ILE A 260 -13.13 -12.85 -4.17
C ILE A 260 -12.24 -12.02 -3.23
N SER A 261 -11.48 -11.05 -3.77
CA SER A 261 -10.67 -10.14 -2.95
C SER A 261 -11.51 -9.14 -2.14
N THR A 262 -12.66 -8.71 -2.67
CA THR A 262 -13.52 -7.70 -2.03
C THR A 262 -14.51 -8.32 -1.05
N ALA A 263 -15.10 -9.47 -1.37
CA ALA A 263 -16.02 -10.20 -0.50
C ALA A 263 -15.31 -10.76 0.75
N SER A 264 -14.02 -11.13 0.64
CA SER A 264 -13.19 -11.45 1.80
C SER A 264 -13.00 -10.26 2.75
N ARG A 265 -13.23 -9.02 2.30
CA ARG A 265 -13.08 -7.79 3.09
C ARG A 265 -14.37 -7.35 3.78
N TYR A 266 -15.53 -7.89 3.39
CA TYR A 266 -16.85 -7.51 3.91
C TYR A 266 -17.60 -8.64 4.63
N TYR A 267 -17.03 -9.85 4.74
CA TYR A 267 -17.64 -10.93 5.52
C TYR A 267 -17.19 -10.88 6.99
N LYS A 268 -17.91 -10.11 7.81
CA LYS A 268 -17.89 -10.25 9.27
C LYS A 268 -18.99 -11.26 9.65
N PRO A 269 -18.67 -12.46 10.17
CA PRO A 269 -19.71 -13.35 10.69
C PRO A 269 -20.43 -12.70 11.89
N PRO A 270 -21.70 -13.08 12.14
CA PRO A 270 -22.54 -12.47 13.18
C PRO A 270 -21.97 -12.63 14.60
#